data_AF-A0A521I646-F1
#
_entry.id   AF-A0A521I646-F1
#
_cell.length_a   1.000
_cell.length_b   1.000
_cell.length_c   1.000
_cell.angle_alpha   90.00
_cell.angle_beta   90.00
_cell.angle_gamma   90.00
#
_symmetry.space_group_name_H-M   'P 1'
#
loop_
_entity.id
_entity.type
_entity.pdbx_description
1 polymer ?
#
loop_
_entity_poly.entity_id
_entity_poly.type
_entity_poly.pdbx_seq_one_letter_code
_entity_poly.pdbx_strand_id
1 'polypeptide(L)'
;MYLIGLTGNIATGKSTVCNILEQLGARVIDADAVSHAVLKRGTPAWRSVVDAFGYDILQYDGSVNRRKLGSVVFADASKLRVLEQIIHPAVGTELALMVRDALHAPDAAEQVMVIEAVKLYEAGMHEYMDALWVVTAPLEEQKRRLVRDRGMSESDANARLRSQPLLDEKLKRAQVVIDNGGSIEDTRVQVLRAFVAIDPTQARDKTPLLMRWLRLTSPEQIQIAAAQTPAVVPAETFAEWSIRRARPNDARMLSALLAQIEGSDPLTRDEMVERQGKYGYWLVRAGESTIALAAWQAENLAAIVRELWVEKEADAPRALTLLLHAIESEANALTCEVVVLVVPARAAHLAEIAAEAAGYEIMTLDDLHKLWRSVIEPLLQGDEILYAKRLREMVTKPI
;
A
#
# COMPACT_ATOMS: atom_id res chain seq x y z
N MET A 1 0.91 21.29 -0.21
CA MET A 1 0.88 19.95 -0.83
C MET A 1 -0.15 19.96 -1.94
N TYR A 2 0.26 19.55 -3.13
CA TYR A 2 -0.53 19.35 -4.33
C TYR A 2 -1.19 17.96 -4.28
N LEU A 3 -2.50 17.90 -4.48
CA LEU A 3 -3.31 16.68 -4.46
C LEU A 3 -3.76 16.33 -5.87
N ILE A 4 -3.36 15.15 -6.33
CA ILE A 4 -3.83 14.56 -7.58
C ILE A 4 -4.90 13.52 -7.25
N GLY A 5 -6.08 13.65 -7.85
CA GLY A 5 -7.03 12.56 -7.93
C GLY A 5 -6.73 11.70 -9.14
N LEU A 6 -6.28 10.46 -8.96
CA LEU A 6 -6.06 9.54 -10.07
C LEU A 6 -7.26 8.60 -10.22
N THR A 7 -7.85 8.58 -11.41
CA THR A 7 -8.96 7.68 -11.72
C THR A 7 -8.85 7.15 -13.14
N GLY A 8 -9.81 6.31 -13.51
CA GLY A 8 -9.77 5.57 -14.76
C GLY A 8 -10.68 4.37 -14.69
N ASN A 9 -11.19 3.98 -15.85
CA ASN A 9 -12.07 2.84 -15.99
C ASN A 9 -11.33 1.52 -15.72
N ILE A 10 -12.06 0.41 -15.72
CA ILE A 10 -11.52 -0.91 -15.48
C ILE A 10 -10.43 -1.23 -16.51
N ALA A 11 -9.35 -1.88 -16.07
CA ALA A 11 -8.25 -2.33 -16.94
C ALA A 11 -7.56 -1.23 -17.77
N THR A 12 -7.73 0.06 -17.46
CA THR A 12 -6.94 1.14 -18.08
C THR A 12 -5.51 1.22 -17.56
N GLY A 13 -5.17 0.49 -16.48
CA GLY A 13 -3.82 0.42 -15.93
C GLY A 13 -3.46 1.58 -15.01
N LYS A 14 -4.41 2.04 -14.18
CA LYS A 14 -4.16 3.00 -13.09
C LYS A 14 -2.98 2.61 -12.21
N SER A 15 -2.87 1.33 -11.84
CA SER A 15 -1.76 0.81 -11.04
C SER A 15 -0.39 1.05 -11.69
N THR A 16 -0.29 0.94 -13.02
CA THR A 16 0.94 1.27 -13.76
C THR A 16 1.30 2.75 -13.57
N VAL A 17 0.32 3.64 -13.69
CA VAL A 17 0.53 5.09 -13.50
C VAL A 17 0.85 5.43 -12.04
N CYS A 18 0.19 4.79 -11.06
CA CYS A 18 0.54 4.89 -9.64
C CYS A 18 2.01 4.55 -9.41
N ASN A 19 2.46 3.38 -9.87
CA ASN A 19 3.83 2.92 -9.67
C ASN A 19 4.84 3.90 -10.28
N ILE A 20 4.55 4.46 -11.46
CA ILE A 20 5.41 5.48 -12.08
C ILE A 20 5.43 6.75 -11.23
N LEU A 21 4.28 7.22 -10.72
CA LEU A 21 4.20 8.40 -9.85
C LEU A 21 4.95 8.20 -8.53
N GLU A 22 4.87 7.02 -7.91
CA GLU A 22 5.65 6.66 -6.72
C GLU A 22 7.16 6.70 -7.00
N GLN A 23 7.60 6.15 -8.13
CA GLN A 23 9.00 6.21 -8.56
C GLN A 23 9.49 7.64 -8.79
N LEU A 24 8.58 8.57 -9.15
CA LEU A 24 8.87 9.99 -9.31
C LEU A 24 8.82 10.77 -7.99
N GLY A 25 8.50 10.10 -6.87
CA GLY A 25 8.48 10.68 -5.53
C GLY A 25 7.11 11.15 -5.04
N ALA A 26 6.03 10.88 -5.78
CA ALA A 26 4.68 11.16 -5.29
C ALA A 26 4.28 10.17 -4.19
N ARG A 27 3.55 10.65 -3.18
CA ARG A 27 2.92 9.76 -2.19
C ARG A 27 1.58 9.26 -2.75
N VAL A 28 1.49 7.98 -3.10
CA VAL A 28 0.23 7.39 -3.60
C VAL A 28 -0.57 6.77 -2.45
N ILE A 29 -1.87 7.02 -2.45
CA ILE A 29 -2.85 6.45 -1.52
C ILE A 29 -3.91 5.73 -2.36
N ASP A 30 -4.06 4.43 -2.13
CA ASP A 30 -5.16 3.63 -2.66
C ASP A 30 -6.40 3.80 -1.77
N ALA A 31 -7.40 4.54 -2.26
CA ALA A 31 -8.63 4.80 -1.52
C ALA A 31 -9.55 3.57 -1.43
N ASP A 32 -9.41 2.59 -2.33
CA ASP A 32 -10.13 1.32 -2.23
C ASP A 32 -9.56 0.48 -1.07
N ALA A 33 -8.23 0.51 -0.88
CA ALA A 33 -7.58 -0.08 0.28
C ALA A 33 -8.01 0.61 1.59
N VAL A 34 -8.10 1.94 1.61
CA VAL A 34 -8.65 2.69 2.76
C VAL A 34 -10.11 2.28 3.04
N SER A 35 -10.93 2.13 2.00
CA SER A 35 -12.31 1.66 2.10
C SER A 35 -12.42 0.26 2.73
N HIS A 36 -11.44 -0.61 2.49
CA HIS A 36 -11.35 -1.89 3.18
C HIS A 36 -10.89 -1.76 4.62
N ALA A 37 -9.93 -0.88 4.91
CA ALA A 37 -9.38 -0.67 6.24
C ALA A 37 -10.45 -0.15 7.22
N VAL A 38 -11.30 0.79 6.79
CA VAL A 38 -12.38 1.31 7.64
C VAL A 38 -13.42 0.25 8.00
N LEU A 39 -13.49 -0.86 7.26
CA LEU A 39 -14.37 -2.00 7.52
C LEU A 39 -13.73 -3.10 8.37
N LYS A 40 -12.51 -2.92 8.89
CA LYS A 40 -11.90 -3.89 9.81
C LYS A 40 -12.72 -4.02 11.09
N ARG A 41 -12.79 -5.24 11.63
CA ARG A 41 -13.53 -5.52 12.87
C ARG A 41 -13.09 -4.56 13.98
N GLY A 42 -14.06 -4.00 14.68
CA GLY A 42 -13.82 -3.11 15.82
C GLY A 42 -13.81 -1.61 15.48
N THR A 43 -13.70 -1.22 14.21
CA THR A 43 -13.80 0.18 13.80
C THR A 43 -15.24 0.71 13.94
N PRO A 44 -15.43 2.04 14.03
CA PRO A 44 -16.76 2.65 14.07
C PRO A 44 -17.62 2.35 12.83
N ALA A 45 -17.00 2.37 11.64
CA ALA A 45 -17.70 2.08 10.40
C ALA A 45 -18.10 0.61 10.30
N TRP A 46 -17.26 -0.32 10.76
CA TRP A 46 -17.62 -1.74 10.88
C TRP A 46 -18.85 -1.93 11.77
N ARG A 47 -18.90 -1.29 12.95
CA ARG A 47 -20.06 -1.37 13.86
C ARG A 47 -21.32 -0.87 13.19
N SER A 48 -21.24 0.31 12.58
CA SER A 48 -22.37 0.93 11.87
C SER A 48 -22.89 0.06 10.72
N VAL A 49 -21.99 -0.64 10.01
CA VAL A 49 -22.37 -1.59 8.95
C VAL A 49 -23.02 -2.85 9.54
N VAL A 50 -22.52 -3.39 10.64
CA VAL A 50 -23.15 -4.53 11.32
C VAL A 50 -24.53 -4.15 11.87
N ASP A 51 -24.68 -2.97 12.44
CA ASP A 51 -25.97 -2.47 12.95
C ASP A 51 -27.00 -2.31 11.81
N ALA A 52 -26.56 -1.84 10.64
CA ALA A 52 -27.45 -1.61 9.49
C ALA A 52 -27.82 -2.88 8.72
N PHE A 53 -26.90 -3.85 8.61
CA PHE A 53 -27.06 -5.02 7.74
C PHE A 53 -27.15 -6.37 8.50
N GLY A 54 -27.00 -6.35 9.83
CA GLY A 54 -27.07 -7.52 10.71
C GLY A 54 -25.79 -8.36 10.74
N TYR A 55 -25.74 -9.32 11.67
CA TYR A 55 -24.58 -10.22 11.82
C TYR A 55 -24.41 -11.20 10.65
N ASP A 56 -25.44 -11.40 9.84
CA ASP A 56 -25.41 -12.31 8.70
C ASP A 56 -24.36 -11.93 7.65
N ILE A 57 -23.97 -10.66 7.55
CA ILE A 57 -22.92 -10.21 6.63
C ILE A 57 -21.50 -10.49 7.13
N LEU A 58 -21.34 -11.09 8.31
CA LEU A 58 -20.03 -11.42 8.89
C LEU A 58 -19.57 -12.83 8.54
N GLN A 59 -18.25 -13.02 8.59
CA GLN A 59 -17.60 -14.32 8.68
C GLN A 59 -17.53 -14.79 10.14
N TYR A 60 -17.11 -16.04 10.35
CA TYR A 60 -17.00 -16.63 11.69
C TYR A 60 -15.99 -15.89 12.59
N ASP A 61 -14.93 -15.31 12.00
CA ASP A 61 -13.94 -14.49 12.69
C ASP A 61 -14.44 -13.06 13.04
N GLY A 62 -15.68 -12.72 12.64
CA GLY A 62 -16.30 -11.42 12.80
C GLY A 62 -15.87 -10.36 11.78
N SER A 63 -15.08 -10.73 10.75
CA SER A 63 -14.78 -9.86 9.62
C SER A 63 -15.98 -9.74 8.67
N VAL A 64 -16.06 -8.66 7.90
CA VAL A 64 -17.14 -8.49 6.91
C VAL A 64 -16.94 -9.42 5.72
N ASN A 65 -17.93 -10.25 5.43
CA ASN A 65 -17.99 -11.03 4.19
C ASN A 65 -18.38 -10.10 3.03
N ARG A 66 -17.38 -9.54 2.35
CA ARG A 66 -17.56 -8.59 1.23
C ARG A 66 -18.41 -9.13 0.09
N ARG A 67 -18.32 -10.44 -0.20
CA ARG A 67 -19.14 -11.07 -1.26
C ARG A 67 -20.61 -11.05 -0.87
N LYS A 68 -20.92 -11.42 0.38
CA LYS A 68 -22.29 -11.44 0.91
C LYS A 68 -22.86 -10.04 1.09
N LEU A 69 -22.07 -9.10 1.64
CA LEU A 69 -22.46 -7.70 1.71
C LEU A 69 -22.73 -7.14 0.32
N GLY A 70 -21.84 -7.40 -0.63
CA GLY A 70 -21.99 -7.01 -2.04
C GLY A 70 -23.29 -7.52 -2.65
N SER A 71 -23.62 -8.81 -2.48
CA SER A 71 -24.87 -9.36 -3.02
C SER A 71 -26.11 -8.70 -2.42
N VAL A 72 -26.06 -8.29 -1.15
CA VAL A 72 -27.17 -7.58 -0.49
C VAL A 72 -27.31 -6.15 -1.01
N VAL A 73 -26.22 -5.39 -1.09
CA VAL A 73 -26.28 -3.97 -1.46
C VAL A 73 -26.45 -3.75 -2.96
N PHE A 74 -25.89 -4.60 -3.82
CA PHE A 74 -26.06 -4.46 -5.27
C PHE A 74 -27.41 -4.96 -5.77
N ALA A 75 -28.15 -5.74 -4.96
CA ALA A 75 -29.53 -6.11 -5.26
C ALA A 75 -30.54 -5.00 -4.93
N ASP A 76 -30.17 -3.99 -4.13
CA ASP A 76 -31.08 -2.96 -3.63
C ASP A 76 -30.38 -1.60 -3.52
N ALA A 77 -30.75 -0.66 -4.40
CA ALA A 77 -30.17 0.68 -4.46
C ALA A 77 -30.40 1.51 -3.18
N SER A 78 -31.41 1.20 -2.36
CA SER A 78 -31.60 1.86 -1.05
C SER A 78 -30.54 1.39 -0.06
N LYS A 79 -30.23 0.09 -0.04
CA LYS A 79 -29.18 -0.51 0.79
C LYS A 79 -27.79 -0.07 0.38
N LEU A 80 -27.53 0.05 -0.92
CA LEU A 80 -26.29 0.62 -1.41
C LEU A 80 -26.07 2.04 -0.90
N ARG A 81 -27.11 2.88 -0.94
CA ARG A 81 -27.04 4.25 -0.40
C ARG A 81 -26.75 4.27 1.11
N VAL A 82 -27.36 3.38 1.89
CA VAL A 82 -27.07 3.24 3.33
C VAL A 82 -25.60 2.88 3.56
N LEU A 83 -25.07 1.90 2.80
CA LEU A 83 -23.66 1.53 2.90
C LEU A 83 -22.75 2.72 2.54
N GLU A 84 -23.02 3.40 1.43
CA GLU A 84 -22.25 4.57 0.98
C GLU A 84 -22.28 5.72 2.02
N GLN A 85 -23.41 5.96 2.68
CA GLN A 85 -23.54 6.95 3.76
C GLN A 85 -22.69 6.64 5.00
N ILE A 86 -22.41 5.36 5.26
CA ILE A 86 -21.54 4.94 6.36
C ILE A 86 -20.07 5.01 5.92
N ILE A 87 -19.76 4.49 4.73
CA ILE A 87 -18.39 4.32 4.25
C ILE A 87 -17.77 5.63 3.79
N HIS A 88 -18.46 6.45 3.00
CA HIS A 88 -17.86 7.65 2.42
C HIS A 88 -17.33 8.62 3.48
N PRO A 89 -18.05 8.91 4.59
CA PRO A 89 -17.51 9.76 5.64
C PRO A 89 -16.33 9.12 6.37
N ALA A 90 -16.36 7.80 6.61
CA ALA A 90 -15.26 7.10 7.28
C ALA A 90 -13.98 7.15 6.43
N VAL A 91 -14.09 6.87 5.14
CA VAL A 91 -12.97 6.98 4.18
C VAL A 91 -12.48 8.42 4.08
N GLY A 92 -13.40 9.39 3.99
CA GLY A 92 -13.07 10.81 4.01
C GLY A 92 -12.24 11.19 5.24
N THR A 93 -12.69 10.79 6.44
CA THR A 93 -11.94 11.02 7.68
C THR A 93 -10.52 10.48 7.59
N GLU A 94 -10.34 9.20 7.23
CA GLU A 94 -9.01 8.59 7.13
C GLU A 94 -8.12 9.32 6.11
N LEU A 95 -8.66 9.64 4.93
CA LEU A 95 -7.91 10.38 3.91
C LEU A 95 -7.55 11.80 4.39
N ALA A 96 -8.44 12.48 5.12
CA ALA A 96 -8.14 13.79 5.70
C ALA A 96 -7.03 13.72 6.74
N LEU A 97 -7.01 12.67 7.56
CA LEU A 97 -5.91 12.43 8.50
C LEU A 97 -4.60 12.20 7.75
N MET A 98 -4.59 11.37 6.70
CA MET A 98 -3.39 11.15 5.88
C MET A 98 -2.90 12.43 5.20
N VAL A 99 -3.82 13.25 4.67
CA VAL A 99 -3.50 14.54 4.04
C VAL A 99 -2.93 15.51 5.08
N ARG A 100 -3.55 15.60 6.26
CA ARG A 100 -3.09 16.43 7.37
C ARG A 100 -1.69 16.01 7.83
N ASP A 101 -1.45 14.72 8.01
CA ASP A 101 -0.18 14.20 8.49
C ASP A 101 0.96 14.49 7.48
N ALA A 102 0.66 14.39 6.18
CA ALA A 102 1.60 14.78 5.13
C ALA A 102 1.88 16.29 5.08
N LEU A 103 0.91 17.14 5.44
CA LEU A 103 1.13 18.60 5.53
C LEU A 103 2.08 19.00 6.66
N HIS A 104 2.21 18.18 7.70
CA HIS A 104 3.07 18.44 8.86
C HIS A 104 4.42 17.71 8.80
N ALA A 105 4.68 16.96 7.73
CA ALA A 105 5.96 16.30 7.53
C ALA A 105 7.08 17.35 7.32
N PRO A 106 8.25 17.21 7.98
CA PRO A 106 9.33 18.20 7.94
C PRO A 106 10.05 18.30 6.58
N ASP A 107 9.84 17.36 5.66
CA ASP A 107 10.48 17.32 4.35
C ASP A 107 9.60 17.94 3.25
N ALA A 108 10.14 18.93 2.53
CA ALA A 108 9.50 19.57 1.37
C ALA A 108 9.25 18.64 0.16
N ALA A 109 9.70 17.38 0.21
CA ALA A 109 9.56 16.40 -0.87
C ALA A 109 8.17 15.76 -0.96
N GLU A 110 7.29 15.90 0.05
CA GLU A 110 5.89 15.44 0.03
C GLU A 110 4.94 16.49 -0.60
N GLN A 111 5.45 17.25 -1.57
CA GLN A 111 4.66 18.30 -2.21
C GLN A 111 3.61 17.76 -3.17
N VAL A 112 3.63 16.49 -3.58
CA VAL A 112 2.60 15.86 -4.42
C VAL A 112 2.12 14.56 -3.79
N MET A 113 0.82 14.49 -3.51
CA MET A 113 0.14 13.27 -3.06
C MET A 113 -0.94 12.90 -4.07
N VAL A 114 -1.06 11.61 -4.36
CA VAL A 114 -2.00 11.05 -5.32
C VAL A 114 -3.00 10.19 -4.56
N ILE A 115 -4.27 10.51 -4.67
CA ILE A 115 -5.36 9.67 -4.17
C ILE A 115 -5.92 8.93 -5.38
N GLU A 116 -5.68 7.62 -5.43
CA GLU A 116 -6.23 6.74 -6.46
C GLU A 116 -7.56 6.16 -5.97
N ALA A 117 -8.61 6.31 -6.79
CA ALA A 117 -9.87 5.65 -6.53
C ALA A 117 -10.63 5.36 -7.82
N VAL A 118 -11.29 4.19 -7.88
CA VAL A 118 -12.13 3.82 -9.02
C VAL A 118 -13.32 4.77 -9.17
N LYS A 119 -13.95 5.14 -8.06
CA LYS A 119 -15.12 6.04 -8.00
C LYS A 119 -14.76 7.49 -7.61
N LEU A 120 -13.52 7.93 -7.84
CA LEU A 120 -13.05 9.25 -7.39
C LEU A 120 -13.95 10.40 -7.90
N TYR A 121 -14.34 10.32 -9.18
CA TYR A 121 -15.19 11.34 -9.80
C TYR A 121 -16.64 11.25 -9.29
N GLU A 122 -17.20 10.04 -9.29
CA GLU A 122 -18.58 9.74 -8.89
C GLU A 122 -18.85 10.05 -7.42
N ALA A 123 -17.85 9.88 -6.56
CA ALA A 123 -17.92 10.24 -5.15
C ALA A 123 -17.73 11.75 -4.89
N GLY A 124 -17.53 12.56 -5.93
CA GLY A 124 -17.27 14.00 -5.80
C GLY A 124 -15.90 14.34 -5.20
N MET A 125 -15.01 13.35 -5.02
CA MET A 125 -13.71 13.56 -4.38
C MET A 125 -12.79 14.44 -5.22
N HIS A 126 -12.95 14.42 -6.55
CA HIS A 126 -12.20 15.25 -7.49
C HIS A 126 -12.29 16.76 -7.20
N GLU A 127 -13.39 17.24 -6.60
CA GLU A 127 -13.58 18.65 -6.25
C GLU A 127 -12.55 19.15 -5.22
N TYR A 128 -12.01 18.22 -4.43
CA TYR A 128 -11.05 18.48 -3.36
C TYR A 128 -9.58 18.36 -3.81
N MET A 129 -9.37 17.93 -5.05
CA MET A 129 -8.05 17.75 -5.64
C MET A 129 -7.62 19.01 -6.39
N ASP A 130 -6.30 19.19 -6.55
CA ASP A 130 -5.76 20.26 -7.41
C ASP A 130 -5.86 19.90 -8.89
N ALA A 131 -5.66 18.61 -9.19
CA ALA A 131 -5.83 18.06 -10.53
C ALA A 131 -6.48 16.68 -10.50
N LEU A 132 -7.42 16.44 -11.40
CA LEU A 132 -7.96 15.15 -11.76
C LEU A 132 -7.13 14.59 -12.93
N TRP A 133 -6.49 13.45 -12.68
CA TRP A 133 -5.77 12.67 -13.67
C TRP A 133 -6.62 11.46 -14.07
N VAL A 134 -6.84 11.27 -15.36
CA VAL A 134 -7.64 10.16 -15.90
C VAL A 134 -6.77 9.25 -16.76
N VAL A 135 -6.68 7.98 -16.37
CA VAL A 135 -5.97 6.96 -17.15
C VAL A 135 -6.95 6.27 -18.10
N THR A 136 -6.60 6.27 -19.38
CA THR A 136 -7.39 5.66 -20.45
C THR A 136 -6.63 4.53 -21.16
N ALA A 137 -7.38 3.67 -21.83
CA ALA A 137 -6.85 2.70 -22.79
C ALA A 137 -7.97 2.34 -23.79
N PRO A 138 -7.66 1.90 -25.02
CA PRO A 138 -8.65 1.39 -25.97
C PRO A 138 -9.47 0.25 -25.37
N LEU A 139 -10.75 0.12 -25.76
CA LEU A 139 -11.65 -0.92 -25.25
C LEU A 139 -11.11 -2.34 -25.51
N GLU A 140 -10.52 -2.56 -26.69
CA GLU A 140 -9.90 -3.85 -27.03
C GLU A 140 -8.74 -4.19 -26.10
N GLU A 141 -7.95 -3.19 -25.71
CA GLU A 141 -6.83 -3.37 -24.78
C GLU A 141 -7.32 -3.62 -23.35
N GLN A 142 -8.37 -2.91 -22.91
CA GLN A 142 -9.03 -3.19 -21.63
C GLN A 142 -9.57 -4.63 -21.59
N LYS A 143 -10.27 -5.07 -22.65
CA LYS A 143 -10.80 -6.43 -22.78
C LYS A 143 -9.66 -7.45 -22.71
N ARG A 144 -8.60 -7.24 -23.49
CA ARG A 144 -7.42 -8.12 -23.52
C ARG A 144 -6.80 -8.28 -22.13
N ARG A 145 -6.63 -7.18 -21.38
CA ARG A 145 -6.10 -7.19 -20.00
C ARG A 145 -7.04 -7.91 -19.03
N LEU A 146 -8.36 -7.70 -19.13
CA LEU A 146 -9.33 -8.41 -18.28
C LEU A 146 -9.28 -9.93 -18.48
N VAL A 147 -9.14 -10.39 -19.73
CA VAL A 147 -9.07 -11.81 -20.04
C VAL A 147 -7.70 -12.38 -19.68
N ARG A 148 -6.62 -11.79 -20.20
CA ARG A 148 -5.26 -12.31 -20.08
C ARG A 148 -4.71 -12.16 -18.65
N ASP A 149 -4.85 -10.98 -18.05
CA ASP A 149 -4.17 -10.66 -16.79
C ASP A 149 -5.06 -10.96 -15.58
N ARG A 150 -6.39 -10.90 -15.73
CA ARG A 150 -7.34 -11.17 -14.64
C ARG A 150 -8.10 -12.49 -14.79
N GLY A 151 -7.78 -13.29 -15.80
CA GLY A 151 -8.35 -14.63 -16.02
C GLY A 151 -9.88 -14.63 -16.22
N MET A 152 -10.48 -13.52 -16.66
CA MET A 152 -11.93 -13.43 -16.84
C MET A 152 -12.37 -14.09 -18.15
N SER A 153 -13.59 -14.65 -18.16
CA SER A 153 -14.22 -15.05 -19.40
C SER A 153 -14.48 -13.84 -20.30
N GLU A 154 -14.49 -14.03 -21.62
CA GLU A 154 -14.82 -12.93 -22.54
C GLU A 154 -16.21 -12.34 -22.29
N SER A 155 -17.18 -13.18 -21.93
CA SER A 155 -18.53 -12.74 -21.58
C SER A 155 -18.54 -11.86 -20.33
N ASP A 156 -17.79 -12.23 -19.29
CA ASP A 156 -17.70 -11.43 -18.07
C ASP A 156 -16.93 -10.12 -18.29
N ALA A 157 -15.85 -10.16 -19.09
CA ALA A 157 -15.10 -8.97 -19.47
C ALA A 157 -15.99 -7.98 -20.21
N ASN A 158 -16.77 -8.46 -21.20
CA ASN A 158 -17.72 -7.62 -21.94
C ASN A 158 -18.83 -7.06 -21.06
N ALA A 159 -19.38 -7.86 -20.14
CA ALA A 159 -20.40 -7.42 -19.19
C ALA A 159 -19.86 -6.28 -18.30
N ARG A 160 -18.64 -6.45 -17.78
CA ARG A 160 -17.98 -5.42 -16.96
C ARG A 160 -17.71 -4.16 -17.76
N LEU A 161 -17.18 -4.27 -18.98
CA LEU A 161 -16.91 -3.12 -19.85
C LEU A 161 -18.17 -2.29 -20.15
N ARG A 162 -19.32 -2.94 -20.35
CA ARG A 162 -20.62 -2.30 -20.60
C ARG A 162 -21.22 -1.62 -19.37
N SER A 163 -20.92 -2.13 -18.18
CA SER A 163 -21.47 -1.62 -16.91
C SER A 163 -20.77 -0.36 -16.39
N GLN A 164 -19.77 0.14 -17.11
CA GLN A 164 -18.94 1.24 -16.61
C GLN A 164 -19.61 2.61 -16.76
N PRO A 165 -19.32 3.54 -15.85
CA PRO A 165 -19.66 4.94 -16.03
C PRO A 165 -19.05 5.51 -17.31
N LEU A 166 -19.75 6.46 -17.94
CA LEU A 166 -19.29 7.14 -19.15
C LEU A 166 -17.95 7.85 -18.87
N LEU A 167 -16.90 7.38 -19.55
CA LEU A 167 -15.55 7.94 -19.46
C LEU A 167 -15.51 9.42 -19.89
N ASP A 168 -16.39 9.81 -20.80
CA ASP A 168 -16.46 11.15 -21.39
C ASP A 168 -16.61 12.25 -20.33
N GLU A 169 -17.40 12.02 -19.28
CA GLU A 169 -17.58 13.00 -18.21
C GLU A 169 -16.30 13.20 -17.39
N LYS A 170 -15.56 12.11 -17.14
CA LYS A 170 -14.25 12.17 -16.47
C LYS A 170 -13.25 12.92 -17.33
N LEU A 171 -13.23 12.65 -18.64
CA LEU A 171 -12.31 13.29 -19.59
C LEU A 171 -12.56 14.78 -19.74
N LYS A 172 -13.82 15.23 -19.80
CA LYS A 172 -14.16 16.66 -19.86
C LYS A 172 -13.67 17.44 -18.65
N ARG A 173 -13.53 16.78 -17.50
CA ARG A 173 -13.11 17.39 -16.23
C ARG A 173 -11.65 17.12 -15.88
N ALA A 174 -10.98 16.24 -16.61
CA ALA A 174 -9.59 15.88 -16.39
C ALA A 174 -8.68 17.07 -16.69
N GLN A 175 -7.74 17.36 -15.80
CA GLN A 175 -6.64 18.28 -16.07
C GLN A 175 -5.53 17.57 -16.84
N VAL A 176 -5.36 16.27 -16.58
CA VAL A 176 -4.38 15.42 -17.26
C VAL A 176 -5.06 14.13 -17.69
N VAL A 177 -4.84 13.74 -18.94
CA VAL A 177 -5.24 12.44 -19.47
C VAL A 177 -3.98 11.67 -19.81
N ILE A 178 -3.86 10.45 -19.29
CA ILE A 178 -2.74 9.54 -19.58
C ILE A 178 -3.28 8.40 -20.42
N ASP A 179 -2.84 8.31 -21.67
CA ASP A 179 -3.18 7.19 -22.54
C ASP A 179 -2.20 6.03 -22.32
N ASN A 180 -2.72 4.94 -21.76
CA ASN A 180 -2.03 3.68 -21.52
C ASN A 180 -2.47 2.59 -22.50
N GLY A 181 -2.81 2.97 -23.73
CA GLY A 181 -3.06 2.04 -24.84
C GLY A 181 -1.81 1.56 -25.58
N GLY A 182 -0.71 2.31 -25.49
CA GLY A 182 0.56 2.04 -26.15
C GLY A 182 1.54 1.22 -25.29
N SER A 183 2.84 1.48 -25.46
CA SER A 183 3.89 0.86 -24.63
C SER A 183 3.91 1.44 -23.21
N ILE A 184 4.56 0.72 -22.29
CA ILE A 184 4.75 1.22 -20.92
C ILE A 184 5.70 2.42 -20.91
N GLU A 185 6.65 2.48 -21.84
CA GLU A 185 7.57 3.60 -22.05
C GLU A 185 6.80 4.86 -22.50
N ASP A 186 5.87 4.74 -23.44
CA ASP A 186 5.03 5.86 -23.88
C ASP A 186 4.20 6.42 -22.72
N THR A 187 3.65 5.53 -21.91
CA THR A 187 2.89 5.88 -20.70
C THR A 187 3.78 6.61 -19.70
N ARG A 188 5.00 6.10 -19.46
CA ARG A 188 5.98 6.70 -18.55
C ARG A 188 6.41 8.09 -19.01
N VAL A 189 6.60 8.32 -20.31
CA VAL A 189 6.91 9.66 -20.85
C VAL A 189 5.76 10.64 -20.60
N GLN A 190 4.51 10.22 -20.81
CA GLN A 190 3.33 11.05 -20.54
C GLN A 190 3.23 11.42 -19.05
N VAL A 191 3.38 10.43 -18.15
CA VAL A 191 3.33 10.64 -16.70
C VAL A 191 4.46 11.56 -16.24
N LEU A 192 5.69 11.34 -16.71
CA LEU A 192 6.83 12.19 -16.38
C LEU A 192 6.61 13.64 -16.82
N ARG A 193 6.15 13.84 -18.06
CA ARG A 193 5.86 15.19 -18.58
C ARG A 193 4.82 15.90 -17.74
N ALA A 194 3.72 15.21 -17.41
CA ALA A 194 2.66 15.78 -16.60
C ALA A 194 3.11 16.05 -15.16
N PHE A 195 3.93 15.17 -14.58
CA PHE A 195 4.42 15.29 -13.21
C PHE A 195 5.39 16.46 -13.05
N VAL A 196 6.35 16.63 -13.97
CA VAL A 196 7.31 17.74 -13.96
C VAL A 196 6.62 19.10 -14.19
N ALA A 197 5.48 19.12 -14.88
CA ALA A 197 4.71 20.33 -15.09
C ALA A 197 3.92 20.80 -13.85
N ILE A 198 3.89 20.00 -12.77
CA ILE A 198 3.20 20.38 -11.53
C ILE A 198 3.98 21.52 -10.88
N ASP A 199 3.26 22.59 -10.55
CA ASP A 199 3.73 23.67 -9.69
C ASP A 199 3.05 23.56 -8.33
N PRO A 200 3.73 23.03 -7.29
CA PRO A 200 3.14 22.85 -5.97
C PRO A 200 2.75 24.16 -5.28
N THR A 201 3.24 25.32 -5.74
CA THR A 201 2.84 26.63 -5.22
C THR A 201 1.41 27.00 -5.60
N GLN A 202 0.86 26.37 -6.64
CA GLN A 202 -0.53 26.54 -7.08
C GLN A 202 -1.51 25.58 -6.37
N ALA A 203 -1.04 24.83 -5.37
CA ALA A 203 -1.91 23.97 -4.58
C ALA A 203 -3.02 24.79 -3.90
N ARG A 204 -4.27 24.34 -4.06
CA ARG A 204 -5.44 24.92 -3.41
C ARG A 204 -5.37 24.71 -1.91
N ASP A 205 -5.97 25.62 -1.16
CA ASP A 205 -6.17 25.49 0.28
C ASP A 205 -6.93 24.19 0.60
N LYS A 206 -6.34 23.36 1.49
CA LYS A 206 -6.90 22.06 1.91
C LYS A 206 -7.86 22.19 3.10
N THR A 207 -7.99 23.37 3.68
CA THR A 207 -8.92 23.65 4.78
C THR A 207 -10.35 23.16 4.50
N PRO A 208 -10.96 23.42 3.32
CA PRO A 208 -12.32 22.94 3.03
C PRO A 208 -12.43 21.41 2.96
N LEU A 209 -11.41 20.74 2.41
CA LEU A 209 -11.32 19.27 2.36
C LEU A 209 -11.29 18.72 3.78
N LEU A 210 -10.33 19.20 4.59
CA LEU A 210 -10.13 18.73 5.96
C LEU A 210 -11.38 18.97 6.81
N MET A 211 -12.02 20.13 6.68
CA MET A 211 -13.25 20.45 7.42
C MET A 211 -14.41 19.53 7.06
N ARG A 212 -14.66 19.33 5.76
CA ARG A 212 -15.75 18.46 5.31
C ARG A 212 -15.54 17.03 5.78
N TRP A 213 -14.32 16.52 5.67
CA TRP A 213 -14.03 15.11 5.94
C TRP A 213 -13.85 14.80 7.41
N LEU A 214 -13.23 15.69 8.19
CA LEU A 214 -13.16 15.57 9.66
C LEU A 214 -14.46 16.01 10.36
N ARG A 215 -15.48 16.43 9.59
CA ARG A 215 -16.76 16.97 10.09
C ARG A 215 -16.57 18.14 11.07
N LEU A 216 -15.57 18.97 10.82
CA LEU A 216 -15.27 20.14 11.62
C LEU A 216 -16.08 21.34 11.13
N THR A 217 -16.33 22.27 12.05
CA THR A 217 -17.15 23.46 11.80
C THR A 217 -16.36 24.76 11.75
N SER A 218 -15.09 24.77 12.20
CA SER A 218 -14.22 25.97 12.19
C SER A 218 -12.74 25.63 11.95
N PRO A 219 -11.95 26.54 11.33
CA PRO A 219 -10.50 26.34 11.15
C PRO A 219 -9.72 26.20 12.46
N GLU A 220 -10.17 26.86 13.52
CA GLU A 220 -9.61 26.69 14.87
C GLU A 220 -9.71 25.23 15.33
N GLN A 221 -10.82 24.54 15.01
CA GLN A 221 -10.93 23.11 15.31
C GLN A 221 -9.96 22.25 14.48
N ILE A 222 -9.48 22.69 13.31
CA ILE A 222 -8.40 21.99 12.60
C ILE A 222 -7.10 22.14 13.38
N GLN A 223 -6.78 23.34 13.85
CA GLN A 223 -5.58 23.59 14.66
C GLN A 223 -5.64 22.87 16.00
N ILE A 224 -6.80 22.91 16.67
CA ILE A 224 -7.05 22.18 17.92
C ILE A 224 -6.98 20.68 17.64
N ALA A 225 -7.62 20.16 16.59
CA ALA A 225 -7.51 18.75 16.23
C ALA A 225 -6.09 18.34 15.82
N ALA A 226 -5.28 19.26 15.28
CA ALA A 226 -3.86 19.07 14.98
C ALA A 226 -2.99 19.13 16.26
N ALA A 227 -3.35 19.96 17.24
CA ALA A 227 -2.66 20.10 18.52
C ALA A 227 -3.08 19.05 19.56
N GLN A 228 -4.32 18.55 19.49
CA GLN A 228 -4.91 17.50 20.34
C GLN A 228 -4.82 16.11 19.69
N THR A 229 -4.18 16.01 18.53
CA THR A 229 -3.85 14.71 17.98
C THR A 229 -2.99 13.96 19.01
N PRO A 230 -3.27 12.67 19.31
CA PRO A 230 -2.13 11.80 19.59
C PRO A 230 -1.18 12.00 18.42
N ALA A 231 0.09 12.31 18.67
CA ALA A 231 1.10 12.34 17.61
C ALA A 231 0.80 11.19 16.63
N VAL A 232 0.82 11.46 15.31
CA VAL A 232 0.97 10.42 14.27
C VAL A 232 1.69 9.28 14.95
N VAL A 233 1.09 8.09 15.13
CA VAL A 233 1.72 7.01 15.91
C VAL A 233 3.15 6.95 15.40
N PRO A 234 4.12 7.48 16.15
CA PRO A 234 5.44 7.65 15.59
C PRO A 234 5.90 6.22 15.58
N ALA A 235 6.17 5.67 14.39
CA ALA A 235 7.15 4.63 14.17
C ALA A 235 7.47 3.90 15.49
N GLU A 236 6.58 2.99 15.94
CA GLU A 236 6.35 2.69 17.37
C GLU A 236 7.54 3.06 18.25
N THR A 237 7.47 4.23 18.91
CA THR A 237 8.59 4.71 19.72
C THR A 237 8.61 3.92 21.01
N PHE A 238 9.23 2.76 20.96
CA PHE A 238 9.74 2.11 22.17
C PHE A 238 10.94 2.95 22.60
N ALA A 239 10.69 3.97 23.42
CA ALA A 239 11.57 4.79 24.26
C ALA A 239 12.87 5.43 23.70
N GLU A 240 13.43 5.03 22.55
CA GLU A 240 14.69 5.60 21.99
C GLU A 240 14.90 5.30 20.50
N TRP A 241 14.23 4.28 19.96
CA TRP A 241 14.37 3.86 18.56
C TRP A 241 13.09 4.14 17.77
N SER A 242 13.27 4.45 16.49
CA SER A 242 12.19 4.65 15.52
C SER A 242 12.33 3.65 14.38
N ILE A 243 11.21 3.21 13.81
CA ILE A 243 11.18 2.33 12.64
C ILE A 243 10.55 3.01 11.43
N ARG A 244 11.20 2.96 10.27
CA ARG A 244 10.65 3.52 9.03
C ARG A 244 11.06 2.73 7.80
N ARG A 245 10.25 2.84 6.74
CA ARG A 245 10.62 2.33 5.42
C ARG A 245 11.75 3.17 4.81
N ALA A 246 12.68 2.54 4.11
CA ALA A 246 13.71 3.21 3.34
C ALA A 246 13.11 3.82 2.06
N ARG A 247 13.62 5.00 1.69
CA ARG A 247 13.16 5.83 0.56
C ARG A 247 14.22 5.83 -0.55
N PRO A 248 13.91 6.27 -1.78
CA PRO A 248 14.91 6.40 -2.85
C PRO A 248 16.09 7.33 -2.49
N ASN A 249 15.86 8.33 -1.65
CA ASN A 249 16.95 9.21 -1.17
C ASN A 249 17.89 8.51 -0.18
N ASP A 250 17.47 7.42 0.44
CA ASP A 250 18.33 6.58 1.27
C ASP A 250 19.29 5.72 0.42
N ALA A 251 19.18 5.71 -0.92
CA ALA A 251 19.96 4.84 -1.80
C ALA A 251 21.47 4.93 -1.57
N ARG A 252 22.03 6.12 -1.33
CA ARG A 252 23.48 6.24 -1.02
C ARG A 252 23.84 5.57 0.30
N MET A 253 23.03 5.80 1.35
CA MET A 253 23.25 5.21 2.67
C MET A 253 23.02 3.68 2.62
N LEU A 254 21.98 3.21 1.95
CA LEU A 254 21.70 1.78 1.76
C LEU A 254 22.81 1.10 0.96
N SER A 255 23.29 1.74 -0.12
CA SER A 255 24.39 1.22 -0.91
C SER A 255 25.65 1.04 -0.06
N ALA A 256 26.03 2.07 0.71
CA ALA A 256 27.19 1.99 1.61
C ALA A 256 27.01 0.92 2.69
N LEU A 257 25.83 0.85 3.31
CA LEU A 257 25.53 -0.12 4.36
C LEU A 257 25.50 -1.55 3.81
N LEU A 258 24.84 -1.79 2.69
CA LEU A 258 24.78 -3.10 2.04
C LEU A 258 26.16 -3.54 1.57
N ALA A 259 26.98 -2.65 1.01
CA ALA A 259 28.37 -2.96 0.67
C ALA A 259 29.19 -3.38 1.89
N GLN A 260 29.00 -2.71 3.03
CA GLN A 260 29.63 -3.10 4.29
C GLN A 260 29.14 -4.47 4.79
N ILE A 261 27.84 -4.75 4.69
CA ILE A 261 27.23 -6.04 5.07
C ILE A 261 27.69 -7.16 4.12
N GLU A 262 27.79 -6.84 2.83
CA GLU A 262 28.10 -7.77 1.75
C GLU A 262 29.59 -8.03 1.59
N GLY A 263 30.45 -7.16 2.13
CA GLY A 263 31.88 -7.17 1.83
C GLY A 263 32.13 -6.89 0.35
N SER A 264 31.30 -6.04 -0.27
CA SER A 264 31.34 -5.71 -1.70
C SER A 264 31.58 -4.22 -1.92
N ASP A 265 31.74 -3.82 -3.19
CA ASP A 265 31.72 -2.41 -3.55
C ASP A 265 30.31 -1.81 -3.39
N PRO A 266 30.19 -0.52 -3.01
CA PRO A 266 28.92 0.21 -3.01
C PRO A 266 28.29 0.23 -4.40
N LEU A 267 27.03 -0.18 -4.47
CA LEU A 267 26.20 0.00 -5.67
C LEU A 267 26.13 1.48 -6.06
N THR A 268 26.11 1.75 -7.36
CA THR A 268 25.76 3.08 -7.84
C THR A 268 24.34 3.45 -7.41
N ARG A 269 24.02 4.76 -7.45
CA ARG A 269 22.68 5.23 -7.10
C ARG A 269 21.61 4.54 -7.95
N ASP A 270 21.85 4.37 -9.24
CA ASP A 270 20.88 3.80 -10.18
C ASP A 270 20.67 2.29 -9.92
N GLU A 271 21.75 1.54 -9.68
CA GLU A 271 21.67 0.12 -9.30
C GLU A 271 20.94 -0.06 -7.96
N MET A 272 21.18 0.83 -6.99
CA MET A 272 20.49 0.77 -5.71
C MET A 272 19.00 1.10 -5.84
N VAL A 273 18.64 2.10 -6.67
CA VAL A 273 17.23 2.42 -6.94
C VAL A 273 16.53 1.26 -7.65
N GLU A 274 17.18 0.60 -8.61
CA GLU A 274 16.66 -0.62 -9.24
C GLU A 274 16.45 -1.73 -8.20
N ARG A 275 17.42 -1.91 -7.28
CA ARG A 275 17.32 -2.88 -6.18
C ARG A 275 16.19 -2.55 -5.20
N GLN A 276 15.96 -1.27 -4.89
CA GLN A 276 14.80 -0.82 -4.09
C GLN A 276 13.46 -0.98 -4.82
N GLY A 277 13.47 -1.05 -6.16
CA GLY A 277 12.29 -1.41 -6.94
C GLY A 277 11.89 -2.87 -6.81
N LYS A 278 12.86 -3.74 -6.48
CA LYS A 278 12.65 -5.19 -6.27
C LYS A 278 12.36 -5.54 -4.81
N TYR A 279 13.05 -4.87 -3.88
CA TYR A 279 12.93 -5.12 -2.45
C TYR A 279 12.45 -3.89 -1.69
N GLY A 280 11.47 -4.08 -0.79
CA GLY A 280 11.17 -3.14 0.28
C GLY A 280 12.23 -3.22 1.37
N TYR A 281 12.61 -2.08 1.94
CA TYR A 281 13.57 -2.01 3.03
C TYR A 281 12.94 -1.33 4.24
N TRP A 282 13.03 -1.97 5.40
CA TRP A 282 12.68 -1.38 6.69
C TRP A 282 13.95 -1.10 7.49
N LEU A 283 13.97 0.05 8.18
CA LEU A 283 15.11 0.56 8.94
C LEU A 283 14.66 0.83 10.37
N VAL A 284 15.46 0.39 11.35
CA VAL A 284 15.38 0.87 12.73
C VAL A 284 16.48 1.90 12.93
N ARG A 285 16.13 3.04 13.53
CA ARG A 285 17.05 4.15 13.79
C ARG A 285 17.08 4.52 15.26
N ALA A 286 18.28 4.78 15.76
CA ALA A 286 18.52 5.48 17.02
C ALA A 286 18.99 6.89 16.69
N GLY A 287 18.09 7.88 16.79
CA GLY A 287 18.34 9.23 16.25
C GLY A 287 18.64 9.20 14.74
N GLU A 288 19.79 9.74 14.34
CA GLU A 288 20.20 9.78 12.94
C GLU A 288 20.91 8.50 12.45
N SER A 289 21.24 7.56 13.33
CA SER A 289 21.95 6.33 12.92
C SER A 289 20.97 5.21 12.61
N THR A 290 21.17 4.52 11.48
CA THR A 290 20.48 3.26 11.18
C THR A 290 21.18 2.14 11.95
N ILE A 291 20.44 1.51 12.87
CA ILE A 291 20.97 0.46 13.76
C ILE A 291 20.47 -0.93 13.40
N ALA A 292 19.44 -1.03 12.55
CA ALA A 292 19.01 -2.30 11.98
C ALA A 292 18.31 -2.10 10.64
N LEU A 293 18.32 -3.14 9.81
CA LEU A 293 17.73 -3.17 8.48
C LEU A 293 17.11 -4.54 8.21
N ALA A 294 15.97 -4.55 7.55
CA ALA A 294 15.42 -5.74 6.90
C ALA A 294 15.08 -5.43 5.46
N ALA A 295 15.48 -6.29 4.52
CA ALA A 295 15.00 -6.26 3.15
C ALA A 295 13.95 -7.35 2.96
N TRP A 296 12.87 -7.04 2.24
CA TRP A 296 11.80 -7.99 2.00
C TRP A 296 11.15 -7.77 0.64
N GLN A 297 10.41 -8.76 0.16
CA GLN A 297 9.57 -8.66 -1.02
C GLN A 297 8.29 -9.48 -0.83
N ALA A 298 7.25 -9.18 -1.60
CA ALA A 298 6.02 -9.97 -1.62
C ALA A 298 5.85 -10.65 -2.99
N GLU A 299 5.66 -11.96 -3.00
CA GLU A 299 5.43 -12.74 -4.22
C GLU A 299 4.54 -13.95 -3.92
N ASN A 300 3.56 -14.26 -4.77
CA ASN A 300 2.64 -15.41 -4.63
C ASN A 300 2.03 -15.58 -3.22
N LEU A 301 1.57 -14.47 -2.62
CA LEU A 301 1.02 -14.42 -1.27
C LEU A 301 2.03 -14.77 -0.16
N ALA A 302 3.32 -14.86 -0.45
CA ALA A 302 4.38 -14.99 0.54
C ALA A 302 5.13 -13.65 0.67
N ALA A 303 5.35 -13.21 1.91
CA ALA A 303 6.31 -12.15 2.21
C ALA A 303 7.65 -12.80 2.54
N ILE A 304 8.67 -12.51 1.74
CA ILE A 304 9.98 -13.15 1.82
C ILE A 304 10.98 -12.12 2.33
N VAL A 305 11.51 -12.32 3.54
CA VAL A 305 12.59 -11.50 4.09
C VAL A 305 13.90 -12.01 3.51
N ARG A 306 14.65 -11.12 2.86
CA ARG A 306 15.85 -11.43 2.07
C ARG A 306 17.14 -10.93 2.68
N GLU A 307 17.06 -10.01 3.63
CA GLU A 307 18.23 -9.52 4.36
C GLU A 307 17.81 -9.13 5.77
N LEU A 308 18.68 -9.40 6.74
CA LEU A 308 18.57 -8.93 8.10
C LEU A 308 19.93 -8.42 8.56
N TRP A 309 19.94 -7.25 9.15
CA TRP A 309 21.14 -6.67 9.71
C TRP A 309 20.83 -5.88 10.97
N VAL A 310 21.73 -5.95 11.93
CA VAL A 310 21.73 -5.16 13.17
C VAL A 310 23.15 -4.69 13.44
N GLU A 311 23.31 -3.46 13.93
CA GLU A 311 24.62 -2.88 14.25
C GLU A 311 25.25 -3.58 15.46
N LYS A 312 24.44 -3.90 16.47
CA LYS A 312 24.86 -4.57 17.70
C LYS A 312 23.96 -5.77 17.97
N GLU A 313 24.57 -6.92 18.18
CA GLU A 313 23.84 -8.16 18.43
C GLU A 313 23.01 -8.11 19.73
N ALA A 314 23.47 -7.37 20.75
CA ALA A 314 22.72 -7.15 21.99
C ALA A 314 21.36 -6.46 21.76
N ASP A 315 21.24 -5.70 20.68
CA ASP A 315 20.02 -4.98 20.30
C ASP A 315 19.10 -5.83 19.40
N ALA A 316 19.58 -6.99 18.93
CA ALA A 316 18.94 -7.79 17.89
C ALA A 316 17.52 -8.25 18.24
N PRO A 317 17.23 -8.82 19.44
CA PRO A 317 15.88 -9.28 19.76
C PRO A 317 14.84 -8.16 19.63
N ARG A 318 15.18 -6.95 20.10
CA ARG A 318 14.29 -5.79 20.06
C ARG A 318 14.20 -5.21 18.65
N ALA A 319 15.32 -4.99 17.97
CA ALA A 319 15.33 -4.37 16.65
C ALA A 319 14.68 -5.25 15.58
N LEU A 320 14.94 -6.57 15.61
CA LEU A 320 14.37 -7.52 14.66
C LEU A 320 12.87 -7.71 14.90
N THR A 321 12.41 -7.70 16.16
CA THR A 321 10.97 -7.69 16.47
C THR A 321 10.26 -6.49 15.83
N LEU A 322 10.85 -5.29 15.91
CA LEU A 322 10.28 -4.10 15.26
C LEU A 322 10.22 -4.27 13.73
N LEU A 323 11.34 -4.69 13.12
CA LEU A 323 11.42 -4.90 11.67
C LEU A 323 10.38 -5.93 11.19
N LEU A 324 10.29 -7.06 11.88
CA LEU A 324 9.36 -8.12 11.52
C LEU A 324 7.91 -7.70 11.74
N HIS A 325 7.55 -7.02 12.83
CA HIS A 325 6.20 -6.48 13.00
C HIS A 325 5.82 -5.49 11.89
N ALA A 326 6.74 -4.64 11.45
CA ALA A 326 6.49 -3.73 10.33
C ALA A 326 6.27 -4.49 9.01
N ILE A 327 7.09 -5.51 8.73
CA ILE A 327 6.94 -6.38 7.57
C ILE A 327 5.64 -7.18 7.65
N GLU A 328 5.30 -7.77 8.79
CA GLU A 328 4.06 -8.50 9.03
C GLU A 328 2.83 -7.61 8.81
N SER A 329 2.91 -6.34 9.23
CA SER A 329 1.86 -5.35 9.00
C SER A 329 1.67 -5.06 7.50
N GLU A 330 2.75 -4.81 6.75
CA GLU A 330 2.69 -4.61 5.29
C GLU A 330 2.26 -5.88 4.54
N ALA A 331 2.80 -7.04 4.92
CA ALA A 331 2.44 -8.35 4.38
C ALA A 331 0.94 -8.63 4.61
N ASN A 332 0.41 -8.30 5.78
CA ASN A 332 -1.01 -8.41 6.07
C ASN A 332 -1.87 -7.52 5.16
N ALA A 333 -1.41 -6.29 4.88
CA ALA A 333 -2.08 -5.37 3.96
C ALA A 333 -2.06 -5.88 2.51
N LEU A 334 -0.98 -6.52 2.08
CA LEU A 334 -0.84 -7.18 0.78
C LEU A 334 -1.52 -8.55 0.70
N THR A 335 -2.24 -8.95 1.75
CA THR A 335 -2.92 -10.24 1.86
C THR A 335 -2.00 -11.47 1.77
N CYS A 336 -0.72 -11.30 2.10
CA CYS A 336 0.19 -12.42 2.25
C CYS A 336 -0.33 -13.38 3.33
N GLU A 337 -0.15 -14.67 3.07
CA GLU A 337 -0.57 -15.76 3.95
C GLU A 337 0.54 -16.15 4.94
N VAL A 338 1.80 -15.96 4.52
CA VAL A 338 2.98 -16.36 5.27
C VAL A 338 4.08 -15.30 5.15
N VAL A 339 4.84 -15.11 6.23
CA VAL A 339 6.15 -14.45 6.17
C VAL A 339 7.21 -15.52 6.35
N VAL A 340 8.21 -15.54 5.48
CA VAL A 340 9.31 -16.51 5.50
C VAL A 340 10.64 -15.78 5.51
N LEU A 341 11.53 -16.17 6.42
CA LEU A 341 12.89 -15.65 6.51
C LEU A 341 13.78 -16.50 5.60
N VAL A 342 14.22 -15.91 4.48
CA VAL A 342 15.14 -16.53 3.52
C VAL A 342 16.33 -15.59 3.34
N VAL A 343 17.18 -15.58 4.36
CA VAL A 343 18.34 -14.67 4.47
C VAL A 343 19.65 -15.38 4.10
N PRO A 344 20.70 -14.65 3.70
CA PRO A 344 22.00 -15.26 3.39
C PRO A 344 22.63 -15.91 4.63
N ALA A 345 23.51 -16.89 4.43
CA ALA A 345 24.20 -17.62 5.51
C ALA A 345 24.84 -16.72 6.60
N ARG A 346 25.37 -15.55 6.22
CA ARG A 346 25.94 -14.57 7.18
C ARG A 346 24.92 -14.03 8.19
N ALA A 347 23.64 -14.00 7.83
CA ALA A 347 22.54 -13.50 8.65
C ALA A 347 21.71 -14.64 9.28
N ALA A 348 22.11 -15.91 9.14
CA ALA A 348 21.37 -17.05 9.66
C ALA A 348 21.14 -16.99 11.18
N HIS A 349 22.15 -16.57 11.94
CA HIS A 349 22.04 -16.38 13.39
C HIS A 349 21.02 -15.27 13.76
N LEU A 350 20.92 -14.21 12.95
CA LEU A 350 19.90 -13.16 13.15
C LEU A 350 18.50 -13.66 12.82
N ALA A 351 18.35 -14.54 11.82
CA ALA A 351 17.04 -15.14 11.53
C ALA A 351 16.54 -16.01 12.68
N GLU A 352 17.43 -16.74 13.36
CA GLU A 352 17.10 -17.52 14.57
C GLU A 352 16.63 -16.60 15.72
N ILE A 353 17.41 -15.55 16.02
CA ILE A 353 17.02 -14.55 17.05
C ILE A 353 15.69 -13.88 16.70
N ALA A 354 15.51 -13.49 15.43
CA ALA A 354 14.29 -12.87 14.94
C ALA A 354 13.10 -13.81 15.07
N ALA A 355 13.30 -15.09 14.76
CA ALA A 355 12.26 -16.10 14.85
C ALA A 355 11.80 -16.33 16.29
N GLU A 356 12.75 -16.47 17.22
CA GLU A 356 12.43 -16.62 18.64
C GLU A 356 11.70 -15.39 19.18
N ALA A 357 12.19 -14.18 18.86
CA ALA A 357 11.65 -12.93 19.39
C ALA A 357 10.25 -12.57 18.82
N ALA A 358 9.99 -12.89 17.55
CA ALA A 358 8.74 -12.55 16.86
C ALA A 358 7.77 -13.73 16.71
N GLY A 359 8.12 -14.92 17.22
CA GLY A 359 7.27 -16.11 17.23
C GLY A 359 7.11 -16.76 15.84
N TYR A 360 8.22 -16.93 15.12
CA TYR A 360 8.26 -17.73 13.88
C TYR A 360 8.60 -19.18 14.22
N GLU A 361 8.04 -20.10 13.46
CA GLU A 361 8.27 -21.54 13.63
C GLU A 361 9.25 -22.05 12.58
N ILE A 362 10.00 -23.10 12.91
CA ILE A 362 10.83 -23.81 11.94
C ILE A 362 9.91 -24.56 10.98
N MET A 363 10.23 -24.47 9.69
CA MET A 363 9.48 -25.09 8.60
C MET A 363 10.43 -25.79 7.64
N THR A 364 9.98 -26.86 6.99
CA THR A 364 10.70 -27.48 5.89
C THR A 364 10.08 -27.11 4.54
N LEU A 365 10.80 -27.32 3.44
CA LEU A 365 10.25 -27.13 2.09
C LEU A 365 9.01 -27.98 1.82
N ASP A 366 8.87 -29.12 2.50
CA ASP A 366 7.73 -30.02 2.35
C ASP A 366 6.49 -29.52 3.11
N ASP A 367 6.69 -28.67 4.13
CA ASP A 367 5.60 -28.01 4.86
C ASP A 367 5.05 -26.78 4.13
N LEU A 368 5.76 -26.29 3.11
CA LEU A 368 5.34 -25.14 2.32
C LEU A 368 4.26 -25.52 1.30
N HIS A 369 3.21 -24.71 1.24
CA HIS A 369 2.23 -24.79 0.17
C HIS A 369 2.91 -24.57 -1.19
N LYS A 370 2.45 -25.27 -2.24
CA LYS A 370 3.05 -25.26 -3.59
C LYS A 370 3.29 -23.85 -4.16
N LEU A 371 2.39 -22.91 -3.88
CA LEU A 371 2.51 -21.51 -4.32
C LEU A 371 3.65 -20.75 -3.64
N TRP A 372 3.89 -21.00 -2.35
CA TRP A 372 4.99 -20.39 -1.61
C TRP A 372 6.29 -21.09 -1.95
N ARG A 373 6.27 -22.42 -2.04
CA ARG A 373 7.42 -23.23 -2.42
C ARG A 373 7.99 -22.80 -3.77
N SER A 374 7.15 -22.53 -4.78
CA SER A 374 7.63 -22.13 -6.10
C SER A 374 8.43 -20.82 -6.13
N VAL A 375 8.28 -19.96 -5.12
CA VAL A 375 9.03 -18.70 -4.99
C VAL A 375 10.13 -18.75 -3.93
N ILE A 376 10.04 -19.66 -2.95
CA ILE A 376 11.03 -19.82 -1.88
C ILE A 376 12.14 -20.80 -2.27
N GLU A 377 11.78 -21.95 -2.85
CA GLU A 377 12.72 -23.02 -3.22
C GLU A 377 13.85 -22.53 -4.15
N PRO A 378 13.60 -21.69 -5.19
CA PRO A 378 14.66 -21.16 -6.03
C PRO A 378 15.62 -20.20 -5.32
N LEU A 379 15.24 -19.69 -4.13
CA LEU A 379 16.01 -18.69 -3.39
C LEU A 379 16.95 -19.29 -2.35
N LEU A 380 16.78 -20.58 -2.05
CA LEU A 380 17.60 -21.33 -1.10
C LEU A 380 18.95 -21.69 -1.73
N GLN A 381 20.02 -21.61 -0.94
CA GLN A 381 21.38 -21.97 -1.39
C GLN A 381 21.86 -23.33 -0.86
N GLY A 382 20.98 -24.09 -0.20
CA GLY A 382 21.27 -25.41 0.39
C GLY A 382 20.19 -25.81 1.39
N ASP A 383 20.59 -26.56 2.43
CA ASP A 383 19.71 -27.02 3.52
C ASP A 383 19.52 -25.93 4.61
N GLU A 384 19.20 -24.70 4.20
CA GLU A 384 18.99 -23.59 5.13
C GLU A 384 17.71 -23.82 5.95
N ILE A 385 17.78 -23.55 7.27
CA ILE A 385 16.62 -23.63 8.15
C ILE A 385 15.66 -22.50 7.80
N LEU A 386 14.43 -22.85 7.42
CA LEU A 386 13.40 -21.86 7.13
C LEU A 386 12.64 -21.53 8.41
N TYR A 387 12.57 -20.24 8.72
CA TYR A 387 11.70 -19.71 9.75
C TYR A 387 10.50 -19.05 9.09
N ALA A 388 9.29 -19.44 9.49
CA ALA A 388 8.08 -18.94 8.90
C ALA A 388 7.00 -18.66 9.94
N LYS A 389 6.21 -17.61 9.70
CA LYS A 389 5.06 -17.26 10.51
C LYS A 389 3.85 -17.13 9.61
N ARG A 390 2.83 -17.93 9.92
CA ARG A 390 1.54 -17.85 9.23
C ARG A 390 0.78 -16.64 9.74
N LEU A 391 0.37 -15.77 8.82
CA LEU A 391 -0.39 -14.56 9.16
C LEU A 391 -1.91 -14.80 9.18
N ARG A 392 -2.36 -15.84 8.50
CA ARG A 392 -3.78 -16.22 8.36
C ARG A 392 -3.90 -17.68 7.94
N GLU A 393 -5.12 -18.21 8.04
CA GLU A 393 -5.46 -19.51 7.46
C GLU A 393 -5.34 -19.46 5.92
N MET A 394 -4.80 -20.52 5.32
CA MET A 394 -4.59 -20.61 3.87
C MET A 394 -5.92 -20.48 3.11
N VAL A 395 -5.97 -19.57 2.15
CA VAL A 395 -7.13 -19.44 1.24
C VAL A 395 -7.15 -20.62 0.26
N THR A 396 -6.00 -21.19 -0.05
CA THR A 396 -5.84 -22.41 -0.86
C THR A 396 -5.64 -23.63 0.02
N LYS A 397 -6.54 -24.60 -0.06
CA LYS A 397 -6.35 -25.90 0.60
C LYS A 397 -5.15 -26.64 -0.03
N PRO A 398 -4.34 -27.38 0.75
CA PRO A 398 -3.39 -28.34 0.19
C PRO A 398 -4.18 -29.31 -0.71
N ILE A 399 -3.68 -29.53 -1.93
CA ILE A 399 -4.19 -30.59 -2.81
C ILE A 399 -3.44 -31.87 -2.48
#